data_AF-A0A7K1AFQ6-F1
#
_entry.id   AF-A0A7K1AFQ6-F1
#
_cell.length_a   1.000
_cell.length_b   1.000
_cell.length_c   1.000
_cell.angle_alpha   90.00
_cell.angle_beta   90.00
_cell.angle_gamma   90.00
#
_symmetry.space_group_name_H-M   'P 1'
#
loop_
_entity.id
_entity.type
_entity.pdbx_description
1 polymer ?
#
loop_
_entity_poly.entity_id
_entity_poly.type
_entity_poly.pdbx_seq_one_letter_code
_entity_poly.pdbx_strand_id
1 'polypeptide(L)'
;MTTDLERILGYLGAQDNEGEMIEVGPELVALPFWTPDMCSAIIHAAEAAGGFEPEPHDPVPGHEVSLATISPRLYENLMVDLGERIWPQLQEKWPLIDYCGLRDAFVIKY
;
A
#
# COMPACT_ATOMS: atom_id res chain seq x y z
N MET A 1 7.80 -13.22 -18.66
CA MET A 1 6.62 -12.64 -17.98
C MET A 1 6.91 -12.70 -16.51
N THR A 2 6.84 -11.56 -15.80
CA THR A 2 7.01 -11.51 -14.35
C THR A 2 5.76 -12.08 -13.68
N THR A 3 5.92 -13.02 -12.76
CA THR A 3 4.82 -13.61 -11.99
C THR A 3 4.40 -12.70 -10.82
N ASP A 4 3.21 -12.91 -10.28
CA ASP A 4 2.73 -12.18 -9.09
C ASP A 4 3.68 -12.34 -7.90
N LEU A 5 4.24 -13.55 -7.70
CA LEU A 5 5.18 -13.81 -6.62
C LEU A 5 6.48 -13.00 -6.79
N GLU A 6 7.08 -12.99 -7.99
CA GLU A 6 8.27 -12.19 -8.27
C GLU A 6 7.99 -10.69 -8.10
N ARG A 7 6.81 -10.25 -8.53
CA ARG A 7 6.37 -8.85 -8.40
C ARG A 7 6.22 -8.43 -6.95
N ILE A 8 5.58 -9.25 -6.12
CA ILE A 8 5.33 -8.96 -4.71
C ILE A 8 6.62 -9.00 -3.90
N LEU A 9 7.40 -10.09 -4.03
CA LEU A 9 8.62 -10.26 -3.22
C LEU A 9 9.74 -9.32 -3.64
N GLY A 10 9.85 -9.04 -4.94
CA GLY A 10 10.85 -8.14 -5.50
C GLY A 10 10.39 -6.69 -5.65
N TYR A 11 9.13 -6.37 -5.37
CA TYR A 11 8.52 -5.05 -5.63
C TYR A 11 8.71 -4.59 -7.09
N LEU A 12 8.72 -5.55 -8.03
CA LEU A 12 9.20 -5.34 -9.40
C LEU A 12 8.17 -4.57 -10.23
N GLY A 13 8.53 -3.37 -10.69
CA GLY A 13 7.61 -2.51 -11.44
C GLY A 13 6.37 -2.15 -10.62
N ALA A 14 6.52 -2.07 -9.29
CA ALA A 14 5.41 -1.74 -8.39
C ALA A 14 5.01 -0.27 -8.50
N GLN A 15 6.00 0.62 -8.60
CA GLN A 15 5.79 2.07 -8.58
C GLN A 15 5.14 2.56 -9.88
N ASP A 16 4.03 3.28 -9.73
CA ASP A 16 3.51 4.15 -10.78
C ASP A 16 4.11 5.55 -10.60
N ASN A 17 4.89 5.97 -11.60
CA ASN A 17 5.54 7.27 -11.64
C ASN A 17 4.92 8.19 -12.71
N GLU A 18 3.79 7.79 -13.29
CA GLU A 18 3.08 8.58 -14.29
C GLU A 18 2.15 9.59 -13.64
N GLY A 19 2.65 10.82 -13.46
CA GLY A 19 1.87 11.95 -12.96
C GLY A 19 2.44 12.56 -11.69
N GLU A 20 1.72 13.54 -11.15
CA GLU A 20 2.13 14.32 -9.98
C GLU A 20 1.09 14.21 -8.87
N MET A 21 1.50 14.52 -7.64
CA MET A 21 0.57 14.69 -6.53
C MET A 21 -0.28 15.94 -6.74
N ILE A 22 -1.60 15.78 -6.66
CA ILE A 22 -2.58 16.87 -6.83
C ILE A 22 -3.41 17.07 -5.57
N GLU A 23 -3.87 18.30 -5.35
CA GLU A 23 -4.87 18.60 -4.32
C GLU A 23 -6.28 18.35 -4.85
N VAL A 24 -7.05 17.52 -4.15
CA VAL A 24 -8.43 17.18 -4.50
C VAL A 24 -9.45 17.75 -3.50
N GLY A 25 -8.96 18.39 -2.44
CA GLY A 25 -9.73 19.11 -1.44
C GLY A 25 -8.82 19.70 -0.36
N PRO A 26 -9.36 20.51 0.57
CA PRO A 26 -8.57 21.08 1.66
C PRO A 26 -7.86 19.97 2.45
N GLU A 27 -6.55 20.07 2.55
CA GLU A 27 -5.69 19.08 3.24
C GLU A 27 -5.80 17.64 2.68
N LEU A 28 -6.26 17.47 1.43
CA LEU A 28 -6.44 16.17 0.79
C LEU A 28 -5.73 16.12 -0.56
N VAL A 29 -4.85 15.13 -0.71
CA VAL A 29 -4.06 14.91 -1.93
C VAL A 29 -4.33 13.54 -2.54
N ALA A 30 -4.15 13.46 -3.87
CA ALA A 30 -4.12 12.22 -4.62
C ALA A 30 -2.83 12.16 -5.43
N LEU A 31 -2.23 10.98 -5.56
CA LEU A 31 -1.01 10.76 -6.35
C LEU A 31 -0.97 9.35 -6.95
N PRO A 32 -0.24 9.15 -8.05
CA PRO A 32 0.09 7.82 -8.56
C PRO A 32 0.89 7.01 -7.53
N PHE A 33 0.49 5.76 -7.30
CA PHE A 33 1.10 4.94 -6.26
C PHE A 33 1.63 3.61 -6.79
N TRP A 34 0.73 2.68 -7.12
CA TRP A 34 1.06 1.39 -7.68
C TRP A 34 0.57 1.24 -9.11
N THR A 35 1.33 0.50 -9.91
CA THR A 35 0.93 0.12 -11.27
C THR A 35 -0.29 -0.82 -11.24
N PRO A 36 -1.11 -0.86 -12.31
CA PRO A 36 -2.22 -1.79 -12.40
C PRO A 36 -1.82 -3.26 -12.18
N ASP A 37 -0.66 -3.66 -12.71
CA ASP A 37 -0.12 -5.01 -12.51
C ASP A 37 0.19 -5.31 -11.04
N MET A 38 0.75 -4.34 -10.31
CA MET A 38 1.03 -4.49 -8.88
C MET A 38 -0.27 -4.58 -8.08
N CYS A 39 -1.26 -3.74 -8.39
CA CYS A 39 -2.59 -3.82 -7.79
C CYS A 39 -3.23 -5.20 -8.02
N SER A 40 -3.16 -5.73 -9.25
CA SER A 40 -3.66 -7.06 -9.59
C SER A 40 -2.96 -8.16 -8.78
N ALA A 41 -1.63 -8.11 -8.67
CA ALA A 41 -0.87 -9.08 -7.89
C ALA A 41 -1.22 -9.04 -6.39
N ILE A 42 -1.39 -7.84 -5.81
CA ILE A 42 -1.80 -7.67 -4.41
C ILE A 42 -3.20 -8.24 -4.16
N ILE A 43 -4.16 -8.00 -5.07
CA ILE A 43 -5.50 -8.57 -4.98
C ILE A 43 -5.44 -10.10 -4.98
N HIS A 44 -4.74 -10.70 -5.95
CA HIS A 44 -4.60 -12.15 -6.02
C HIS A 44 -3.93 -12.73 -4.77
N ALA A 45 -2.88 -12.07 -4.25
CA ALA A 45 -2.19 -12.53 -3.07
C ALA A 45 -3.03 -12.41 -1.79
N ALA A 46 -3.82 -11.35 -1.65
CA ALA A 46 -4.75 -11.21 -0.54
C ALA A 46 -5.86 -12.26 -0.59
N GLU A 47 -6.42 -12.53 -1.78
CA GLU A 47 -7.41 -13.60 -1.95
C GLU A 47 -6.82 -14.99 -1.67
N ALA A 48 -5.58 -15.25 -2.08
CA ALA A 48 -4.89 -16.50 -1.83
C ALA A 48 -4.48 -16.69 -0.36
N ALA A 49 -4.12 -15.62 0.34
CA ALA A 49 -3.85 -15.64 1.78
C ALA A 49 -5.12 -15.97 2.58
N GLY A 50 -6.30 -15.63 2.03
CA GLY A 50 -7.57 -15.76 2.72
C GLY A 50 -7.68 -14.81 3.92
N GLY A 51 -8.68 -15.01 4.78
CA GLY A 51 -8.81 -14.22 6.02
C GLY A 51 -9.59 -12.92 5.89
N PHE A 52 -10.26 -12.68 4.76
CA PHE A 52 -11.33 -11.67 4.64
C PHE A 52 -12.59 -12.07 5.41
N GLU A 53 -12.48 -12.66 6.60
CA GLU A 53 -13.63 -12.97 7.46
C GLU A 53 -13.74 -11.89 8.53
N PRO A 54 -14.96 -11.39 8.81
CA PRO A 54 -15.13 -10.34 9.80
C PRO A 54 -14.83 -10.92 11.19
N GLU A 55 -13.94 -10.27 11.93
CA GLU A 55 -13.65 -10.67 13.30
C GLU A 55 -14.87 -10.35 14.19
N PRO A 56 -15.49 -11.35 14.86
CA PRO A 56 -16.78 -11.16 15.56
C PRO A 56 -16.75 -10.16 16.72
N HIS A 57 -15.56 -9.82 17.21
CA HIS A 57 -15.34 -8.90 18.33
C HIS A 57 -14.79 -7.55 17.90
N ASP A 58 -14.54 -7.35 16.61
CA ASP A 58 -14.16 -6.05 16.09
C ASP A 58 -15.39 -5.12 16.08
N PRO A 59 -15.37 -3.97 16.79
CA PRO A 59 -16.46 -3.01 16.75
C PRO A 59 -16.68 -2.41 15.34
N VAL A 60 -15.70 -2.54 14.46
CA VAL A 60 -15.75 -2.15 13.05
C VAL A 60 -15.29 -3.34 12.21
N PRO A 61 -16.14 -4.38 12.03
CA PRO A 61 -15.74 -5.65 11.44
C PRO A 61 -15.37 -5.46 9.97
N GLY A 62 -14.08 -5.20 9.73
CA GLY A 62 -13.49 -5.11 8.41
C GLY A 62 -13.20 -6.51 7.89
N HIS A 63 -13.46 -6.73 6.61
CA HIS A 63 -12.92 -7.88 5.89
C HIS A 63 -11.53 -7.46 5.41
N GLU A 64 -10.50 -7.66 6.24
CA GLU A 64 -9.16 -7.12 6.02
C GLU A 64 -8.07 -8.19 6.04
N VAL A 65 -7.06 -8.03 5.20
CA VAL A 65 -5.87 -8.89 5.18
C VAL A 65 -4.63 -8.00 5.26
N SER A 66 -3.84 -8.17 6.33
CA SER A 66 -2.58 -7.45 6.51
C SER A 66 -1.55 -7.85 5.46
N LEU A 67 -0.85 -6.87 4.88
CA LEU A 67 0.25 -7.09 3.96
C LEU A 67 1.41 -7.83 4.63
N ALA A 68 1.62 -7.65 5.93
CA ALA A 68 2.64 -8.37 6.67
C ALA A 68 2.32 -9.88 6.77
N THR A 69 1.03 -10.25 6.80
CA THR A 69 0.58 -11.66 6.75
C THR A 69 0.76 -12.26 5.36
N ILE A 70 0.56 -11.46 4.30
CA ILE A 70 0.84 -11.89 2.92
C ILE A 70 2.35 -12.14 2.74
N SER A 71 3.17 -11.15 3.11
CA SER A 71 4.64 -11.25 3.06
C SER A 71 5.30 -10.13 3.87
N PRO A 72 6.13 -10.44 4.87
CA PRO A 72 6.95 -9.44 5.56
C PRO A 72 7.83 -8.64 4.59
N ARG A 73 8.32 -9.30 3.52
CA ARG A 73 9.16 -8.64 2.52
C ARG A 73 8.39 -7.60 1.70
N LEU A 74 7.12 -7.88 1.37
CA LEU A 74 6.25 -6.90 0.72
C LEU A 74 6.07 -5.67 1.63
N TYR A 75 5.80 -5.90 2.91
CA TYR A 75 5.62 -4.82 3.89
C TYR A 75 6.87 -3.95 4.03
N GLU A 76 8.05 -4.56 4.12
CA GLU A 76 9.34 -3.84 4.13
C GLU A 76 9.54 -3.00 2.87
N ASN A 77 9.31 -3.56 1.68
CA ASN A 77 9.47 -2.85 0.42
C ASN A 77 8.49 -1.65 0.32
N LEU A 78 7.25 -1.83 0.78
CA LEU A 78 6.27 -0.75 0.86
C LEU A 78 6.72 0.37 1.81
N MET A 79 7.24 0.02 2.99
CA MET A 79 7.77 1.01 3.93
C MET A 79 8.91 1.82 3.32
N VAL A 80 9.84 1.16 2.60
CA VAL A 80 10.92 1.83 1.88
C VAL A 80 10.37 2.76 0.80
N ASP A 81 9.45 2.29 -0.05
CA ASP A 81 8.85 3.09 -1.13
C ASP A 81 8.12 4.33 -0.59
N LEU A 82 7.36 4.18 0.51
CA LEU A 82 6.73 5.32 1.17
C LEU A 82 7.77 6.34 1.67
N GLY A 83 8.84 5.88 2.31
CA GLY A 83 9.88 6.75 2.84
C GLY A 83 10.71 7.45 1.76
N GLU A 84 10.98 6.78 0.64
CA GLU A 84 11.83 7.31 -0.43
C GLU A 84 11.06 8.17 -1.44
N ARG A 85 9.83 7.78 -1.78
CA ARG A 85 9.08 8.40 -2.88
C ARG A 85 7.96 9.30 -2.41
N ILE A 86 7.15 8.85 -1.45
CA ILE A 86 5.92 9.57 -1.06
C ILE A 86 6.21 10.62 0.00
N TRP A 87 7.00 10.25 1.01
CA TRP A 87 7.29 11.10 2.16
C TRP A 87 7.86 12.48 1.77
N PRO A 88 8.88 12.60 0.89
CA PRO A 88 9.42 13.90 0.51
C PRO A 88 8.36 14.84 -0.08
N GLN A 89 7.46 14.30 -0.90
CA GLN A 89 6.36 15.07 -1.52
C GLN A 89 5.37 15.59 -0.47
N LEU A 90 5.03 14.76 0.53
CA LEU A 90 4.16 15.17 1.62
C LEU A 90 4.81 16.26 2.48
N GLN A 91 6.12 16.15 2.75
CA GLN A 91 6.85 17.15 3.54
C GLN A 91 6.97 18.49 2.81
N GLU A 92 7.07 18.51 1.48
CA GLU A 92 7.02 19.76 0.69
C GLU A 92 5.68 20.49 0.89
N LYS A 93 4.56 19.74 0.92
CA LYS A 93 3.23 20.33 1.13
C LYS A 93 2.98 20.71 2.58
N TRP A 94 3.47 19.91 3.52
CA TRP A 94 3.30 20.11 4.96
C TRP A 94 4.66 20.12 5.66
N PRO A 95 5.33 21.28 5.79
CA PRO A 95 6.71 21.31 6.30
C PRO A 95 6.88 20.91 7.77
N LEU A 96 5.79 20.79 8.53
CA LEU A 96 5.81 20.51 9.97
C LEU A 96 5.45 19.06 10.33
N ILE A 97 5.09 18.22 9.34
CA ILE A 97 4.87 16.79 9.61
C ILE A 97 6.21 16.05 9.73
N ASP A 98 6.18 14.90 10.37
CA ASP A 98 7.33 14.00 10.52
C ASP A 98 6.97 12.58 10.05
N TYR A 99 7.98 11.80 9.63
CA TYR A 99 7.78 10.42 9.18
C TYR A 99 8.26 9.42 10.23
N CYS A 100 7.28 8.75 10.84
CA CYS A 100 7.51 7.77 11.91
C CYS A 100 7.48 6.32 11.42
N GLY A 101 7.63 6.09 10.11
CA GLY A 101 7.51 4.76 9.49
C GLY A 101 6.07 4.35 9.20
N LEU A 102 5.93 3.14 8.65
CA LEU A 102 4.62 2.53 8.38
C LEU A 102 4.13 1.80 9.65
N ARG A 103 2.93 2.14 10.12
CA ARG A 103 2.30 1.46 11.26
C ARG A 103 1.59 0.18 10.83
N ASP A 104 0.80 0.25 9.77
CA ASP A 104 0.02 -0.86 9.25
C ASP A 104 -0.27 -0.66 7.76
N ALA A 105 -0.48 -1.77 7.06
CA ALA A 105 -0.93 -1.79 5.68
C ALA A 105 -1.72 -3.08 5.44
N PHE A 106 -2.91 -2.95 4.90
CA PHE A 106 -3.83 -4.05 4.67
C PHE A 106 -4.64 -3.82 3.39
N VAL A 107 -5.24 -4.89 2.88
CA VAL A 107 -6.27 -4.86 1.84
C VAL A 107 -7.62 -5.02 2.53
N ILE A 108 -8.56 -4.12 2.27
CA ILE A 108 -9.97 -4.26 2.68
C ILE A 108 -10.79 -4.71 1.47
N LYS A 109 -11.72 -5.65 1.67
CA LYS A 109 -12.74 -6.05 0.69
C LYS A 109 -14.13 -5.56 1.14
N TYR A 110 -14.86 -4.92 0.23
CA TYR A 110 -16.22 -4.42 0.45
C TYR A 110 -17.26 -5.26 -0.29
#